data_AF-A0AAN8X7U7-F1
#
_entry.id   AF-A0AAN8X7U7-F1
#
_cell.length_a   1.000
_cell.length_b   1.000
_cell.length_c   1.000
_cell.angle_alpha   90.00
_cell.angle_beta   90.00
_cell.angle_gamma   90.00
#
_symmetry.space_group_name_H-M   'P 1'
#
loop_
_entity.id
_entity.type
_entity.pdbx_description
1 polymer ?
#
loop_
_entity_poly.entity_id
_entity_poly.type
_entity_poly.pdbx_seq_one_letter_code
_entity_poly.pdbx_strand_id
1 'polypeptide(L)'
;MQKWYSKCTMATGTTMYHLPKQVATPAVVNLPTSMYKMQPLNKFASADLAPSYYGATCRTLSNQENHVDLVELERRQEAVLLRLETLKLHLDKLQSNKVYTNNVTSTGAVPAIGAAAQSSPVKTGTVHDLVISASPDKPPYSLVLLRKLLREAGFPVYCANHLHSSVKEVSSMQRSLFNDNPEGDRSNHSVAFTIHWKDVPVPCLMVNPLRQTIISGEANIVRYISRLFPLASVYNYEASGTFASITETDILLDMLESQILNGKNKEKQGSLRRLNERLGKQPWLKGGNCSIVDIMAWSAVKQIGLDSGAPANIAKWLKAVSTLAGIDSDMSRETANAARSDISPNSYLDRRGLEKLLESLNIKYQVQDHEEVFTVDALLKNVTTMPGLHMKNLFLKDKKKNLYLLSAQHNVEVKLNDIAKNIGIKDVRFGDEDVMFDILGVKQGCVTAYALANDKNKKIKFLLDAEAFNESHPYINFHPMSNAATLGISPADLKKFLNHTGHEPVLLTF
;
A
#
# COMPACT_ATOMS: atom_id res chain seq x y z
N MET A 1 -15.18 -51.83 0.30
CA MET A 1 -16.17 -52.77 -0.25
C MET A 1 -17.58 -52.28 0.05
N GLN A 2 -18.36 -52.10 -1.02
CA GLN A 2 -19.83 -52.24 -1.16
C GLN A 2 -20.77 -51.60 -0.11
N LYS A 3 -21.48 -50.51 -0.45
CA LYS A 3 -22.76 -50.44 -1.18
C LYS A 3 -23.94 -51.05 -0.41
N TRP A 4 -24.83 -50.20 0.11
CA TRP A 4 -26.29 -50.40 0.06
C TRP A 4 -26.93 -49.06 -0.36
N TYR A 5 -27.92 -49.16 -1.25
CA TYR A 5 -28.48 -48.10 -2.10
C TYR A 5 -30.01 -48.08 -1.93
N SER A 6 -30.62 -46.94 -2.24
CA SER A 6 -32.05 -46.72 -2.60
C SER A 6 -33.05 -46.57 -1.46
N LYS A 7 -34.12 -45.77 -1.54
CA LYS A 7 -34.62 -44.72 -2.47
C LYS A 7 -35.88 -44.17 -1.79
N CYS A 8 -36.13 -42.86 -1.85
CA CYS A 8 -37.48 -42.33 -2.01
C CYS A 8 -37.39 -40.97 -2.70
N THR A 9 -38.28 -40.75 -3.65
CA THR A 9 -38.24 -39.72 -4.69
C THR A 9 -39.62 -39.04 -4.74
N MET A 10 -39.62 -37.80 -5.25
CA MET A 10 -40.74 -37.03 -5.85
C MET A 10 -41.63 -36.25 -4.86
N ALA A 11 -42.07 -35.01 -5.10
CA ALA A 11 -41.92 -34.03 -6.20
C ALA A 11 -42.35 -32.64 -5.64
N THR A 12 -41.81 -31.50 -6.07
CA THR A 12 -42.36 -30.51 -7.04
C THR A 12 -41.58 -29.20 -6.73
N GLY A 13 -41.16 -28.29 -7.60
CA GLY A 13 -41.42 -28.01 -9.01
C GLY A 13 -41.61 -26.48 -9.15
N THR A 14 -40.55 -25.69 -9.39
CA THR A 14 -40.65 -24.42 -10.14
C THR A 14 -39.29 -24.06 -10.75
N THR A 15 -39.34 -23.81 -12.06
CA THR A 15 -38.25 -23.69 -13.04
C THR A 15 -37.76 -22.24 -13.15
N MET A 16 -36.45 -22.02 -13.26
CA MET A 16 -35.88 -20.84 -13.94
C MET A 16 -35.10 -21.32 -15.18
N TYR A 17 -35.30 -20.61 -16.28
CA TYR A 17 -34.88 -20.95 -17.63
C TYR A 17 -33.36 -21.17 -17.78
N HIS A 18 -32.97 -22.31 -18.36
CA HIS A 18 -31.61 -22.54 -18.85
C HIS A 18 -31.51 -22.21 -20.33
N LEU A 19 -30.54 -21.37 -20.69
CA LEU A 19 -30.14 -21.14 -22.07
C LEU A 19 -29.63 -22.46 -22.69
N PRO A 20 -29.99 -22.81 -23.94
CA PRO A 20 -29.45 -23.99 -24.59
C PRO A 20 -27.95 -23.82 -24.85
N LYS A 21 -27.14 -24.82 -24.46
CA LYS A 21 -25.72 -24.91 -24.82
C LYS A 21 -25.60 -25.10 -26.33
N GLN A 22 -25.07 -24.10 -27.04
CA GLN A 22 -24.99 -24.12 -28.50
C GLN A 22 -23.77 -24.84 -29.10
N VAL A 23 -22.89 -25.48 -28.33
CA VAL A 23 -21.81 -26.30 -28.91
C VAL A 23 -21.50 -27.52 -28.04
N ALA A 24 -21.52 -28.70 -28.65
CA ALA A 24 -20.98 -29.93 -28.09
C ALA A 24 -19.57 -30.16 -28.66
N THR A 25 -18.57 -30.26 -27.79
CA THR A 25 -17.22 -30.71 -28.19
C THR A 25 -17.21 -32.23 -28.31
N PRO A 26 -16.65 -32.81 -29.39
CA PRO A 26 -16.55 -34.26 -29.54
C PRO A 26 -15.63 -34.87 -28.46
N ALA A 27 -16.02 -36.04 -27.94
CA ALA A 27 -15.48 -36.64 -26.73
C ALA A 27 -14.08 -37.29 -26.88
N VAL A 28 -13.41 -37.16 -28.03
CA VAL A 28 -12.07 -37.72 -28.23
C VAL A 28 -11.29 -36.83 -29.20
N VAL A 29 -10.21 -36.20 -28.70
CA VAL A 29 -9.22 -35.51 -29.54
C VAL A 29 -7.98 -36.39 -29.59
N ASN A 30 -7.73 -37.04 -30.73
CA ASN A 30 -6.44 -37.70 -30.99
C ASN A 30 -5.41 -36.61 -31.35
N LEU A 31 -4.43 -36.39 -30.48
CA LEU A 31 -3.31 -35.50 -30.76
C LEU A 31 -2.23 -36.26 -31.56
N PRO A 32 -1.65 -35.68 -32.62
CA PRO A 32 -0.54 -36.30 -33.32
C PRO A 32 0.73 -36.27 -32.44
N THR A 33 1.36 -37.43 -32.28
CA THR A 33 2.71 -37.54 -31.71
C THR A 33 3.72 -37.03 -32.74
N SER A 34 4.31 -35.87 -32.44
CA SER A 34 5.30 -35.11 -33.22
C SER A 34 4.71 -34.08 -34.19
N MET A 35 4.84 -32.80 -33.84
CA MET A 35 4.64 -31.69 -34.77
C MET A 35 5.88 -30.81 -34.83
N TYR A 36 6.62 -31.02 -35.93
CA TYR A 36 7.70 -30.23 -36.53
C TYR A 36 9.12 -30.36 -35.98
N LYS A 37 9.98 -30.97 -36.79
CA LYS A 37 11.44 -30.83 -36.72
C LYS A 37 11.79 -29.52 -37.43
N MET A 38 12.14 -28.47 -36.69
CA MET A 38 12.55 -27.19 -37.30
C MET A 38 13.82 -27.37 -38.12
N GLN A 39 13.85 -26.81 -39.33
CA GLN A 39 15.08 -26.75 -40.11
C GLN A 39 16.04 -25.71 -39.50
N PRO A 40 17.37 -25.94 -39.57
CA PRO A 40 18.35 -24.96 -39.14
C PRO A 40 18.20 -23.66 -39.94
N LEU A 41 18.30 -22.52 -39.25
CA LEU A 41 18.13 -21.17 -39.83
C LEU A 41 19.01 -20.88 -41.06
N ASN A 42 20.10 -21.62 -41.24
CA ASN A 42 21.06 -21.42 -42.32
C ASN A 42 20.61 -22.02 -43.67
N LYS A 43 19.42 -22.63 -43.74
CA LYS A 43 18.85 -23.24 -44.94
C LYS A 43 17.59 -22.56 -45.49
N PHE A 44 17.14 -21.44 -44.93
CA PHE A 44 16.00 -20.70 -45.46
C PHE A 44 16.36 -19.97 -46.75
N ALA A 45 15.65 -20.27 -47.85
CA ALA A 45 15.68 -19.46 -49.06
C ALA A 45 14.65 -18.31 -48.94
N SER A 46 14.92 -17.16 -49.55
CA SER A 46 14.06 -15.96 -49.48
C SER A 46 12.64 -16.16 -50.05
N ALA A 47 12.41 -17.25 -50.80
CA ALA A 47 11.12 -17.58 -51.39
C ALA A 47 10.14 -18.25 -50.40
N ASP A 48 10.60 -18.69 -49.22
CA ASP A 48 9.78 -19.48 -48.27
C ASP A 48 9.12 -18.64 -47.16
N LEU A 49 9.20 -17.31 -47.21
CA LEU A 49 8.57 -16.41 -46.24
C LEU A 49 7.16 -16.01 -46.71
N ALA A 50 6.14 -16.34 -45.92
CA ALA A 50 4.79 -15.84 -46.14
C ALA A 50 4.74 -14.30 -45.97
N PRO A 51 3.92 -13.58 -46.75
CA PRO A 51 3.80 -12.13 -46.62
C PRO A 51 3.21 -11.78 -45.24
N SER A 52 3.96 -11.04 -44.43
CA SER A 52 3.48 -10.59 -43.12
C SER A 52 2.41 -9.49 -43.26
N TYR A 53 1.35 -9.57 -42.45
CA TYR A 53 0.25 -8.61 -42.36
C TYR A 53 0.66 -7.20 -41.90
N TYR A 54 1.91 -7.03 -41.44
CA TYR A 54 2.54 -5.73 -41.25
C TYR A 54 3.80 -5.68 -42.12
N GLY A 55 3.76 -4.84 -43.16
CA GLY A 55 4.89 -4.60 -44.07
C GLY A 55 6.05 -3.90 -43.35
N ALA A 56 7.08 -4.70 -43.07
CA ALA A 56 8.52 -4.47 -43.11
C ALA A 56 9.16 -3.12 -42.69
N THR A 57 10.11 -3.22 -41.76
CA THR A 57 11.30 -2.37 -41.71
C THR A 57 12.26 -2.65 -42.89
N CYS A 58 12.56 -1.58 -43.63
CA CYS A 58 13.71 -1.25 -44.47
C CYS A 58 14.62 -2.38 -45.02
N ARG A 59 14.66 -2.50 -46.36
CA ARG A 59 15.86 -2.15 -47.17
C ARG A 59 15.55 -2.08 -48.67
N THR A 60 16.00 -0.96 -49.25
CA THR A 60 16.36 -0.68 -50.65
C THR A 60 16.42 -1.87 -51.62
N LEU A 61 15.64 -1.81 -52.73
CA LEU A 61 16.13 -1.71 -54.11
C LEU A 61 14.96 -1.74 -55.14
N SER A 62 15.07 -0.83 -56.11
CA SER A 62 14.61 -0.93 -57.52
C SER A 62 13.17 -1.32 -57.85
N ASN A 63 12.43 -0.32 -58.33
CA ASN A 63 11.60 -0.27 -59.54
C ASN A 63 10.72 -1.48 -59.94
N GLN A 64 9.44 -1.10 -60.13
CA GLN A 64 8.38 -1.70 -60.95
C GLN A 64 7.56 -2.83 -60.32
N GLU A 65 6.45 -2.42 -59.68
CA GLU A 65 5.06 -2.80 -59.98
C GLU A 65 4.20 -2.65 -58.71
N ASN A 66 3.53 -1.50 -58.55
CA ASN A 66 2.27 -1.30 -57.81
C ASN A 66 1.89 0.20 -57.83
N HIS A 67 1.59 0.72 -59.02
CA HIS A 67 1.25 2.14 -59.22
C HIS A 67 -0.23 2.47 -58.93
N VAL A 68 -1.08 1.46 -58.68
CA VAL A 68 -2.52 1.64 -58.46
C VAL A 68 -2.85 1.92 -56.99
N ASP A 69 -2.07 1.36 -56.05
CA ASP A 69 -2.30 1.53 -54.61
C ASP A 69 -1.80 2.89 -54.09
N LEU A 70 -0.70 3.40 -54.65
CA LEU A 70 -0.16 4.72 -54.31
C LEU A 70 -1.09 5.87 -54.72
N VAL A 71 -1.71 5.77 -55.90
CA VAL A 71 -2.64 6.80 -56.40
C VAL A 71 -3.92 6.83 -55.58
N GLU A 72 -4.44 5.67 -55.16
CA GLU A 72 -5.60 5.62 -54.27
C GLU A 72 -5.25 6.12 -52.86
N LEU A 73 -4.02 5.86 -52.39
CA LEU A 73 -3.52 6.41 -51.13
C LEU A 73 -3.42 7.95 -51.19
N GLU A 74 -2.91 8.49 -52.29
CA GLU A 74 -2.78 9.93 -52.53
C GLU A 74 -4.17 10.58 -52.60
N ARG A 75 -5.11 9.99 -53.34
CA ARG A 75 -6.52 10.44 -53.40
C ARG A 75 -7.18 10.43 -52.03
N ARG A 76 -6.87 9.44 -51.19
CA ARG A 76 -7.38 9.34 -49.82
C ARG A 76 -6.76 10.39 -48.90
N GLN A 77 -5.48 10.69 -49.06
CA GLN A 77 -4.80 11.77 -48.33
C GLN A 77 -5.39 13.13 -48.71
N GLU A 78 -5.60 13.40 -50.01
CA GLU A 78 -6.26 14.61 -50.49
C GLU A 78 -7.67 14.77 -49.93
N ALA A 79 -8.46 13.69 -49.90
CA ALA A 79 -9.80 13.70 -49.33
C ALA A 79 -9.80 14.02 -47.81
N VAL A 80 -8.80 13.54 -47.08
CA VAL A 80 -8.62 13.87 -45.65
C VAL A 80 -8.25 15.33 -45.47
N LEU A 81 -7.35 15.89 -46.30
CA LEU A 81 -6.97 17.30 -46.25
C LEU A 81 -8.16 18.22 -46.52
N LEU A 82 -8.98 17.90 -47.52
CA LEU A 82 -10.20 18.65 -47.87
C LEU A 82 -11.23 18.63 -46.73
N ARG A 83 -11.35 17.49 -46.04
CA ARG A 83 -12.23 17.35 -44.87
C ARG A 83 -11.73 18.17 -43.67
N LEU A 84 -10.42 18.22 -43.47
CA LEU A 84 -9.79 19.06 -42.44
C LEU A 84 -9.97 20.55 -42.72
N GLU A 85 -9.83 20.97 -43.97
CA GLU A 85 -10.09 22.36 -44.39
C GLU A 85 -11.55 22.73 -44.16
N THR A 86 -12.49 21.85 -44.51
CA THR A 86 -13.92 22.07 -44.26
C THR A 86 -14.23 22.17 -42.76
N LEU A 87 -13.63 21.30 -41.94
CA LEU A 87 -13.76 21.35 -40.48
C LEU A 87 -13.18 22.64 -39.90
N LYS A 88 -12.04 23.11 -40.42
CA LYS A 88 -11.45 24.39 -40.05
C LYS A 88 -12.39 25.55 -40.37
N LEU A 89 -12.96 25.60 -41.58
CA LEU A 89 -13.95 26.61 -41.96
C LEU A 89 -15.20 26.59 -41.07
N HIS A 90 -15.65 25.40 -40.62
CA HIS A 90 -16.73 25.29 -39.65
C HIS A 90 -16.35 25.80 -38.27
N LEU A 91 -15.13 25.53 -37.79
CA LEU A 91 -14.63 26.10 -36.54
C LEU A 91 -14.51 27.62 -36.62
N ASP A 92 -14.02 28.16 -37.74
CA ASP A 92 -13.90 29.60 -37.96
C ASP A 92 -15.30 30.27 -37.96
N LYS A 93 -16.31 29.65 -38.60
CA LYS A 93 -17.71 30.11 -38.54
C LYS A 93 -18.32 30.03 -37.13
N LEU A 94 -17.95 29.03 -36.34
CA LEU A 94 -18.39 28.91 -34.94
C LEU A 94 -17.71 29.93 -34.04
N GLN A 95 -16.45 30.28 -34.33
CA GLN A 95 -15.72 31.33 -33.64
C GLN A 95 -16.25 32.73 -34.00
N SER A 96 -16.63 32.97 -35.27
CA SER A 96 -17.20 34.26 -35.69
C SER A 96 -18.57 34.55 -35.06
N ASN A 97 -19.30 33.53 -34.60
CA ASN A 97 -20.60 33.68 -33.94
C ASN A 97 -20.49 33.98 -32.43
N LYS A 98 -19.29 34.09 -31.86
CA LYS A 98 -19.08 34.57 -30.48
C LYS A 98 -18.75 36.07 -30.47
N VAL A 99 -19.80 36.89 -30.46
CA VAL A 99 -19.71 38.27 -29.99
C VAL A 99 -19.63 38.25 -28.46
N TYR A 100 -18.44 38.48 -27.90
CA TYR A 100 -18.26 39.27 -26.68
C TYR A 100 -16.90 39.97 -26.75
N THR A 101 -16.99 41.28 -26.57
CA THR A 101 -15.99 42.33 -26.73
C THR A 101 -14.83 42.22 -25.73
N ASN A 102 -13.62 42.54 -26.15
CA ASN A 102 -12.78 43.56 -25.51
C ASN A 102 -11.58 43.93 -26.40
N ASN A 103 -11.43 45.24 -26.59
CA ASN A 103 -10.43 45.90 -27.44
C ASN A 103 -9.04 45.88 -26.80
N VAL A 104 -7.99 45.53 -27.55
CA VAL A 104 -6.66 46.14 -27.41
C VAL A 104 -6.00 46.25 -28.80
N THR A 105 -5.65 47.47 -29.15
CA THR A 105 -4.90 47.88 -30.35
C THR A 105 -3.40 47.91 -30.00
N SER A 106 -2.53 47.23 -30.74
CA SER A 106 -1.15 47.69 -30.99
C SER A 106 -0.45 46.90 -32.09
N THR A 107 0.15 47.68 -32.98
CA THR A 107 0.92 47.39 -34.19
C THR A 107 2.32 46.79 -33.95
N GLY A 108 2.79 45.92 -34.86
CA GLY A 108 4.20 45.85 -35.28
C GLY A 108 5.04 44.64 -34.86
N ALA A 109 5.36 43.79 -35.86
CA ALA A 109 6.46 42.81 -35.97
C ALA A 109 6.35 41.43 -35.27
N VAL A 110 6.71 40.39 -36.05
CA VAL A 110 6.43 38.95 -35.89
C VAL A 110 7.32 38.26 -34.85
N PRO A 111 6.77 37.32 -34.04
CA PRO A 111 7.48 36.05 -33.85
C PRO A 111 6.59 34.79 -33.89
N ALA A 112 7.20 33.75 -34.43
CA ALA A 112 6.99 32.30 -34.28
C ALA A 112 5.67 31.74 -33.70
N ILE A 113 5.07 30.85 -34.50
CA ILE A 113 4.16 29.74 -34.16
C ILE A 113 4.45 29.23 -32.74
N GLY A 114 3.54 29.19 -31.77
CA GLY A 114 2.11 29.40 -31.74
C GLY A 114 1.69 28.85 -30.36
N ALA A 115 1.57 29.74 -29.38
CA ALA A 115 1.10 29.40 -28.04
C ALA A 115 -0.30 28.81 -28.15
N ALA A 116 -0.45 27.53 -27.83
CA ALA A 116 -1.75 26.93 -27.61
C ALA A 116 -2.48 27.73 -26.53
N ALA A 117 -3.73 28.10 -26.82
CA ALA A 117 -4.58 28.85 -25.93
C ALA A 117 -4.53 28.29 -24.51
N GLN A 118 -4.27 29.19 -23.55
CA GLN A 118 -4.27 28.93 -22.12
C GLN A 118 -5.68 28.51 -21.68
N SER A 119 -6.00 27.22 -21.77
CA SER A 119 -7.11 26.65 -21.03
C SER A 119 -6.55 25.86 -19.86
N SER A 120 -6.67 26.40 -18.65
CA SER A 120 -6.48 25.59 -17.44
C SER A 120 -7.39 24.36 -17.52
N PRO A 121 -6.89 23.14 -17.24
CA PRO A 121 -7.68 21.91 -17.33
C PRO A 121 -8.86 21.91 -16.35
N VAL A 122 -8.75 22.67 -15.25
CA VAL A 122 -9.85 22.96 -14.34
C VAL A 122 -10.69 24.12 -14.92
N LYS A 123 -11.92 23.81 -15.34
CA LYS A 123 -12.87 24.81 -15.85
C LYS A 123 -13.46 25.61 -14.69
N THR A 124 -13.43 26.93 -14.79
CA THR A 124 -14.10 27.84 -13.84
C THR A 124 -15.61 27.60 -13.88
N GLY A 125 -16.21 27.30 -12.73
CA GLY A 125 -17.67 27.11 -12.57
C GLY A 125 -18.16 25.66 -12.50
N THR A 126 -17.28 24.65 -12.66
CA THR A 126 -17.62 23.24 -12.43
C THR A 126 -16.61 22.61 -11.48
N VAL A 127 -17.08 22.08 -10.34
CA VAL A 127 -16.25 21.38 -9.36
C VAL A 127 -15.65 20.12 -10.01
N HIS A 128 -14.32 20.02 -10.04
CA HIS A 128 -13.64 18.79 -10.46
C HIS A 128 -13.56 17.83 -9.28
N ASP A 129 -14.44 16.82 -9.27
CA ASP A 129 -14.59 15.90 -8.15
C ASP A 129 -13.69 14.67 -8.24
N LEU A 130 -12.80 14.52 -7.27
CA LEU A 130 -11.87 13.41 -7.15
C LEU A 130 -12.32 12.52 -5.99
N VAL A 131 -12.95 11.39 -6.28
CA VAL A 131 -13.31 10.39 -5.25
C VAL A 131 -12.19 9.35 -5.16
N ILE A 132 -11.46 9.37 -4.05
CA ILE A 132 -10.35 8.44 -3.79
C ILE A 132 -10.77 7.45 -2.72
N SER A 133 -10.85 6.17 -3.07
CA SER A 133 -11.00 5.08 -2.10
C SER A 133 -9.63 4.60 -1.64
N ALA A 134 -9.38 4.56 -0.33
CA ALA A 134 -8.10 4.14 0.24
C ALA A 134 -8.27 3.42 1.58
N SER A 135 -7.34 2.51 1.90
CA SER A 135 -7.30 1.83 3.20
C SER A 135 -6.64 2.72 4.25
N PRO A 136 -7.17 2.79 5.49
CA PRO A 136 -6.51 3.50 6.59
C PRO A 136 -5.15 2.92 6.97
N ASP A 137 -4.86 1.66 6.65
CA ASP A 137 -3.56 1.04 6.92
C ASP A 137 -2.46 1.55 5.98
N LYS A 138 -2.86 2.05 4.80
CA LYS A 138 -1.98 2.59 3.75
C LYS A 138 -2.53 3.93 3.25
N PRO A 139 -2.50 4.98 4.09
CA PRO A 139 -3.08 6.27 3.75
C PRO A 139 -2.23 6.97 2.66
N PRO A 140 -2.86 7.51 1.60
CA PRO A 140 -2.15 8.14 0.48
C PRO A 140 -1.72 9.56 0.86
N TYR A 141 -0.65 9.69 1.66
CA TYR A 141 -0.14 10.98 2.14
C TYR A 141 0.24 11.94 1.01
N SER A 142 0.52 11.45 -0.21
CA SER A 142 0.78 12.31 -1.39
C SER A 142 -0.33 13.34 -1.60
N LEU A 143 -1.59 12.98 -1.30
CA LEU A 143 -2.75 13.85 -1.45
C LEU A 143 -2.70 15.07 -0.51
N VAL A 144 -2.11 14.93 0.68
CA VAL A 144 -2.00 16.03 1.65
C VAL A 144 -1.17 17.16 1.05
N LEU A 145 -0.01 16.83 0.49
CA LEU A 145 0.87 17.81 -0.13
C LEU A 145 0.33 18.31 -1.47
N LEU A 146 -0.23 17.42 -2.33
CA LEU A 146 -0.85 17.85 -3.59
C LEU A 146 -1.99 18.84 -3.39
N ARG A 147 -2.84 18.61 -2.38
CA ARG A 147 -3.93 19.52 -2.03
C ARG A 147 -3.41 20.90 -1.64
N LYS A 148 -2.38 20.95 -0.80
CA LYS A 148 -1.75 22.21 -0.39
C LYS A 148 -1.15 22.95 -1.59
N LEU A 149 -0.40 22.23 -2.45
CA LEU A 149 0.22 22.82 -3.64
C LEU A 149 -0.82 23.32 -4.65
N LEU A 150 -1.97 22.65 -4.79
CA LEU A 150 -3.07 23.14 -5.62
C LEU A 150 -3.69 24.44 -5.06
N ARG A 151 -3.81 24.57 -3.74
CA ARG A 151 -4.24 25.82 -3.09
C ARG A 151 -3.25 26.95 -3.36
N GLU A 152 -1.95 26.68 -3.21
CA GLU A 152 -0.88 27.64 -3.49
C GLU A 152 -0.84 28.04 -4.99
N ALA A 153 -1.24 27.13 -5.88
CA ALA A 153 -1.41 27.42 -7.31
C ALA A 153 -2.69 28.23 -7.63
N GLY A 154 -3.46 28.66 -6.63
CA GLY A 154 -4.63 29.51 -6.77
C GLY A 154 -5.96 28.78 -7.00
N PHE A 155 -6.01 27.46 -6.82
CA PHE A 155 -7.27 26.71 -6.90
C PHE A 155 -7.96 26.65 -5.53
N PRO A 156 -9.24 27.02 -5.41
CA PRO A 156 -10.05 26.69 -4.25
C PRO A 156 -10.22 25.16 -4.17
N VAL A 157 -9.65 24.53 -3.13
CA VAL A 157 -9.67 23.08 -2.96
C VAL A 157 -10.48 22.67 -1.72
N TYR A 158 -11.54 21.89 -1.96
CA TYR A 158 -12.36 21.24 -0.93
C TYR A 158 -11.78 19.87 -0.58
N CYS A 159 -11.85 19.46 0.68
CA CYS A 159 -11.57 18.09 1.07
C CYS A 159 -12.53 17.60 2.14
N ALA A 160 -13.06 16.41 1.93
CA ALA A 160 -13.90 15.71 2.89
C ALA A 160 -13.47 14.25 3.00
N ASN A 161 -13.77 13.65 4.15
CA ASN A 161 -13.59 12.23 4.37
C ASN A 161 -14.92 11.53 4.67
N HIS A 162 -15.03 10.29 4.23
CA HIS A 162 -16.16 9.40 4.47
C HIS A 162 -15.66 8.03 4.87
N LEU A 163 -16.41 7.34 5.71
CA LEU A 163 -16.09 6.00 6.19
C LEU A 163 -16.99 4.98 5.47
N HIS A 164 -16.39 3.96 4.87
CA HIS A 164 -17.10 2.81 4.32
C HIS A 164 -17.38 1.77 5.42
N SER A 165 -18.44 0.98 5.26
CA SER A 165 -18.80 -0.09 6.22
C SER A 165 -17.73 -1.16 6.43
N SER A 166 -16.77 -1.29 5.51
CA SER A 166 -15.64 -2.23 5.66
C SER A 166 -14.53 -1.73 6.59
N VAL A 167 -14.60 -0.48 7.06
CA VAL A 167 -13.62 0.13 7.97
C VAL A 167 -14.37 0.60 9.20
N LYS A 168 -13.94 0.14 10.40
CA LYS A 168 -14.60 0.49 11.67
C LYS A 168 -14.30 1.93 12.09
N GLU A 169 -13.05 2.33 11.98
CA GLU A 169 -12.59 3.65 12.40
C GLU A 169 -11.33 4.09 11.65
N VAL A 170 -11.07 5.39 11.72
CA VAL A 170 -9.90 6.07 11.13
C VAL A 170 -9.34 6.96 12.23
N SER A 171 -8.02 6.99 12.40
CA SER A 171 -7.34 7.71 13.48
C SER A 171 -7.65 9.21 13.47
N SER A 172 -7.59 9.86 14.65
CA SER A 172 -7.78 11.32 14.79
C SER A 172 -6.82 12.11 13.91
N MET A 173 -5.57 11.67 13.82
CA MET A 173 -4.55 12.22 12.93
C MET A 173 -4.94 12.13 11.45
N GLN A 174 -5.39 10.97 10.97
CA GLN A 174 -5.83 10.82 9.58
C GLN A 174 -7.09 11.64 9.29
N ARG A 175 -8.01 11.75 10.26
CA ARG A 175 -9.17 12.63 10.12
C ARG A 175 -8.74 14.09 9.95
N SER A 176 -7.80 14.57 10.76
CA SER A 176 -7.25 15.92 10.67
C SER A 176 -6.50 16.16 9.35
N LEU A 177 -5.63 15.23 8.95
CA LEU A 177 -4.82 15.39 7.73
C LEU A 177 -5.66 15.36 6.45
N PHE A 178 -6.72 14.55 6.40
CA PHE A 178 -7.54 14.33 5.21
C PHE A 178 -8.94 14.97 5.29
N ASN A 179 -9.12 15.97 6.15
CA ASN A 179 -10.32 16.79 6.20
C ASN A 179 -9.93 18.22 6.54
N ASP A 180 -10.42 19.19 5.78
CA ASP A 180 -10.12 20.59 6.05
C ASP A 180 -11.21 21.30 6.86
N ASN A 181 -12.28 20.59 7.29
CA ASN A 181 -13.49 21.19 7.86
C ASN A 181 -13.88 22.48 7.12
N PRO A 182 -13.96 22.48 5.78
CA PRO A 182 -14.09 23.73 5.03
C PRO A 182 -15.40 24.42 5.41
N GLU A 183 -15.32 25.66 5.87
CA GLU A 183 -16.49 26.53 5.99
C GLU A 183 -16.98 26.85 4.56
N GLY A 184 -18.21 26.45 4.23
CA GLY A 184 -18.89 26.83 2.99
C GLY A 184 -19.31 25.66 2.09
N ASP A 185 -20.08 26.01 1.05
CA ASP A 185 -20.62 25.03 0.10
C ASP A 185 -19.53 24.49 -0.84
N ARG A 186 -19.60 23.18 -1.11
CA ARG A 186 -18.75 22.46 -2.05
C ARG A 186 -18.76 23.07 -3.44
N SER A 187 -19.86 23.70 -3.84
CA SER A 187 -20.04 24.38 -5.13
C SER A 187 -19.07 25.56 -5.34
N ASN A 188 -18.53 26.15 -4.26
CA ASN A 188 -17.59 27.28 -4.33
C ASN A 188 -16.15 26.86 -4.65
N HIS A 189 -15.90 25.56 -4.84
CA HIS A 189 -14.56 25.02 -5.00
C HIS A 189 -14.29 24.55 -6.44
N SER A 190 -13.06 24.74 -6.92
CA SER A 190 -12.69 24.32 -8.27
C SER A 190 -12.28 22.84 -8.31
N VAL A 191 -11.73 22.32 -7.21
CA VAL A 191 -11.33 20.90 -7.07
C VAL A 191 -11.84 20.38 -5.73
N ALA A 192 -12.41 19.17 -5.72
CA ALA A 192 -12.86 18.51 -4.50
C ALA A 192 -12.16 17.16 -4.33
N PHE A 193 -11.53 16.94 -3.18
CA PHE A 193 -10.95 15.67 -2.78
C PHE A 193 -11.90 14.97 -1.80
N THR A 194 -12.57 13.93 -2.26
CA THR A 194 -13.45 13.11 -1.43
C THR A 194 -12.71 11.81 -1.09
N ILE A 195 -12.19 11.72 0.13
CA ILE A 195 -11.50 10.51 0.62
C ILE A 195 -12.51 9.55 1.20
N HIS A 196 -12.65 8.40 0.56
CA HIS A 196 -13.53 7.32 1.00
C HIS A 196 -12.68 6.21 1.64
N TRP A 197 -12.64 6.19 2.96
CA TRP A 197 -11.91 5.18 3.73
C TRP A 197 -12.58 3.83 3.59
N LYS A 198 -11.96 2.92 2.84
CA LYS A 198 -12.49 1.62 2.48
C LYS A 198 -11.34 0.61 2.49
N ASP A 199 -11.62 -0.60 2.96
CA ASP A 199 -10.69 -1.72 2.81
C ASP A 199 -10.48 -2.04 1.31
N VAL A 200 -9.37 -1.56 0.77
CA VAL A 200 -8.91 -1.76 -0.61
C VAL A 200 -7.40 -2.03 -0.60
N PRO A 201 -6.89 -2.93 -1.45
CA PRO A 201 -5.47 -3.30 -1.45
C PRO A 201 -4.54 -2.18 -1.92
N VAL A 202 -5.03 -1.34 -2.84
CA VAL A 202 -4.35 -0.16 -3.39
C VAL A 202 -5.36 0.98 -3.50
N PRO A 203 -4.93 2.25 -3.41
CA PRO A 203 -5.83 3.38 -3.55
C PRO A 203 -6.38 3.48 -4.98
N CYS A 204 -7.64 3.90 -5.09
CA CYS A 204 -8.39 3.93 -6.34
C CYS A 204 -9.06 5.30 -6.52
N LEU A 205 -8.86 5.94 -7.66
CA LEU A 205 -9.49 7.19 -8.05
C LEU A 205 -10.64 6.96 -9.04
N MET A 206 -11.75 7.62 -8.77
CA MET A 206 -12.91 7.74 -9.65
C MET A 206 -13.30 9.22 -9.76
N VAL A 207 -13.35 9.75 -10.99
CA VAL A 207 -13.81 11.12 -11.27
C VAL A 207 -15.18 11.11 -11.93
N ASN A 208 -15.38 10.22 -12.92
CA ASN A 208 -16.66 10.08 -13.59
C ASN A 208 -17.03 8.60 -13.79
N PRO A 209 -17.93 8.03 -12.96
CA PRO A 209 -18.34 6.62 -13.04
C PRO A 209 -18.93 6.20 -14.39
N LEU A 210 -19.46 7.14 -15.18
CA LEU A 210 -20.11 6.85 -16.46
C LEU A 210 -19.13 6.86 -17.63
N ARG A 211 -17.96 7.49 -17.48
CA ARG A 211 -17.02 7.74 -18.59
C ARG A 211 -15.62 7.23 -18.35
N GLN A 212 -15.29 6.88 -17.12
CA GLN A 212 -13.93 6.56 -16.70
C GLN A 212 -13.89 5.19 -16.06
N THR A 213 -12.85 4.42 -16.39
CA THR A 213 -12.46 3.25 -15.61
C THR A 213 -11.77 3.69 -14.31
N ILE A 214 -11.83 2.83 -13.28
CA ILE A 214 -11.14 3.10 -12.02
C ILE A 214 -9.63 3.22 -12.29
N ILE A 215 -9.02 4.30 -11.80
CA ILE A 215 -7.56 4.47 -11.81
C ILE A 215 -7.02 3.90 -10.50
N SER A 216 -6.24 2.83 -10.57
CA SER A 216 -5.68 2.17 -9.39
C SER A 216 -4.20 2.48 -9.21
N GLY A 217 -3.75 2.57 -7.96
CA GLY A 217 -2.37 2.82 -7.57
C GLY A 217 -2.08 4.29 -7.33
N GLU A 218 -1.36 4.60 -6.26
CA GLU A 218 -1.15 5.98 -5.81
C GLU A 218 -0.30 6.77 -6.81
N ALA A 219 0.72 6.15 -7.40
CA ALA A 219 1.52 6.74 -8.46
C ALA A 219 0.65 7.24 -9.64
N ASN A 220 -0.37 6.48 -10.04
CA ASN A 220 -1.27 6.87 -11.12
C ASN A 220 -2.20 8.02 -10.73
N ILE A 221 -2.63 8.04 -9.46
CA ILE A 221 -3.41 9.14 -8.90
C ILE A 221 -2.56 10.42 -8.86
N VAL A 222 -1.30 10.34 -8.44
CA VAL A 222 -0.34 11.46 -8.46
C VAL A 222 -0.15 11.99 -9.89
N ARG A 223 0.04 11.10 -10.88
CA ARG A 223 0.10 11.49 -12.30
C ARG A 223 -1.18 12.13 -12.78
N TYR A 224 -2.34 11.65 -12.35
CA TYR A 224 -3.61 12.25 -12.74
C TYR A 224 -3.72 13.68 -12.20
N ILE A 225 -3.43 13.86 -10.90
CA ILE A 225 -3.51 15.16 -10.22
C ILE A 225 -2.46 16.14 -10.75
N SER A 226 -1.26 15.65 -11.14
CA SER A 226 -0.20 16.50 -11.71
C SER A 226 -0.69 17.27 -12.95
N ARG A 227 -1.58 16.66 -13.74
CA ARG A 227 -2.20 17.27 -14.93
C ARG A 227 -3.25 18.34 -14.61
N LEU A 228 -3.69 18.44 -13.36
CA LEU A 228 -4.60 19.51 -12.92
C LEU A 228 -3.87 20.82 -12.65
N PHE A 229 -2.57 20.77 -12.39
CA PHE A 229 -1.76 21.97 -12.18
C PHE A 229 -1.65 22.81 -13.47
N PRO A 230 -1.45 24.13 -13.36
CA PRO A 230 -1.26 25.00 -14.52
C PRO A 230 -0.05 24.53 -15.32
N LEU A 231 -0.06 24.74 -16.65
CA LEU A 231 1.02 24.28 -17.53
C LEU A 231 2.41 24.87 -17.17
N ALA A 232 2.44 26.05 -16.56
CA ALA A 232 3.67 26.67 -16.07
C ALA A 232 4.19 26.10 -14.74
N SER A 233 3.41 25.25 -14.07
CA SER A 233 3.77 24.68 -12.78
C SER A 233 4.78 23.56 -12.92
N VAL A 234 5.81 23.57 -12.06
CA VAL A 234 6.78 22.47 -11.94
C VAL A 234 6.15 21.13 -11.54
N TYR A 235 4.92 21.16 -11.00
CA TYR A 235 4.17 19.96 -10.64
C TYR A 235 3.40 19.36 -11.81
N ASN A 236 3.22 20.08 -12.92
CA ASN A 236 2.74 19.51 -14.17
C ASN A 236 3.94 18.98 -14.97
N TYR A 237 4.39 17.78 -14.61
CA TYR A 237 5.64 17.20 -15.12
C TYR A 237 5.66 16.96 -16.64
N GLU A 238 4.49 16.89 -17.29
CA GLU A 238 4.37 16.72 -18.74
C GLU A 238 4.47 18.06 -19.49
N ALA A 239 4.06 19.17 -18.87
CA ALA A 239 3.99 20.46 -19.54
C ALA A 239 5.36 21.12 -19.74
N SER A 240 6.28 20.94 -18.78
CA SER A 240 7.62 21.57 -18.80
C SER A 240 8.76 20.58 -19.06
N GLY A 241 8.46 19.31 -19.34
CA GLY A 241 9.43 18.23 -19.41
C GLY A 241 9.85 17.84 -20.83
N THR A 242 11.11 17.46 -21.02
CA THR A 242 11.51 16.69 -22.21
C THR A 242 10.99 15.25 -22.11
N PHE A 243 10.83 14.55 -23.23
CA PHE A 243 10.41 13.14 -23.25
C PHE A 243 11.26 12.26 -22.31
N ALA A 244 12.57 12.50 -22.28
CA ALA A 244 13.49 11.81 -21.37
C ALA A 244 13.17 12.11 -19.89
N SER A 245 12.89 13.36 -19.54
CA SER A 245 12.55 13.76 -18.17
C SER A 245 11.21 13.20 -17.69
N ILE A 246 10.21 13.17 -18.58
CA ILE A 246 8.88 12.58 -18.34
C ILE A 246 9.04 11.08 -18.10
N THR A 247 9.73 10.37 -19.01
CA THR A 247 9.99 8.94 -18.88
C THR A 247 10.74 8.60 -17.59
N GLU A 248 11.76 9.39 -17.23
CA GLU A 248 12.47 9.20 -15.97
C GLU A 248 11.54 9.37 -14.76
N THR A 249 10.65 10.37 -14.80
CA THR A 249 9.65 10.60 -13.75
C THR A 249 8.74 9.40 -13.60
N ASP A 250 8.24 8.85 -14.71
CA ASP A 250 7.38 7.68 -14.69
C ASP A 250 8.09 6.44 -14.15
N ILE A 251 9.34 6.19 -14.57
CA ILE A 251 10.16 5.09 -14.05
C ILE A 251 10.33 5.20 -12.53
N LEU A 252 10.58 6.41 -12.01
CA LEU A 252 10.73 6.62 -10.58
C LEU A 252 9.42 6.40 -9.84
N LEU A 253 8.29 6.91 -10.34
CA LEU A 253 6.97 6.71 -9.75
C LEU A 253 6.58 5.21 -9.71
N ASP A 254 6.84 4.47 -10.79
CA ASP A 254 6.56 3.03 -10.83
C ASP A 254 7.47 2.25 -9.89
N MET A 255 8.74 2.65 -9.75
CA MET A 255 9.65 2.06 -8.77
C MET A 255 9.18 2.30 -7.33
N LEU A 256 8.67 3.49 -7.01
CA LEU A 256 8.11 3.79 -5.69
C LEU A 256 6.89 2.91 -5.38
N GLU A 257 5.95 2.81 -6.33
CA GLU A 257 4.74 1.99 -6.18
C GLU A 257 5.07 0.48 -6.08
N SER A 258 5.87 -0.03 -7.01
CA SER A 258 6.11 -1.48 -7.13
C SER A 258 7.16 -2.00 -6.15
N GLN A 259 8.21 -1.23 -5.84
CA GLN A 259 9.35 -1.71 -5.06
C GLN A 259 9.34 -1.20 -3.61
N ILE A 260 8.82 0.01 -3.34
CA ILE A 260 8.77 0.54 -1.97
C ILE A 260 7.44 0.20 -1.29
N LEU A 261 6.31 0.57 -1.89
CA LEU A 261 5.00 0.31 -1.29
C LEU A 261 4.65 -1.18 -1.33
N ASN A 262 4.75 -1.79 -2.51
CA ASN A 262 4.28 -3.16 -2.75
C ASN A 262 5.40 -4.20 -2.89
N GLY A 263 6.67 -3.79 -2.80
CA GLY A 263 7.82 -4.68 -2.97
C GLY A 263 8.11 -5.53 -1.74
N LYS A 264 8.94 -6.57 -1.92
CA LYS A 264 9.51 -7.37 -0.83
C LYS A 264 10.62 -6.60 -0.11
N ASN A 265 11.00 -7.04 1.09
CA ASN A 265 12.02 -6.36 1.90
C ASN A 265 13.33 -6.07 1.16
N LYS A 266 13.82 -7.00 0.33
CA LYS A 266 15.04 -6.80 -0.49
C LYS A 266 14.88 -5.71 -1.54
N GLU A 267 13.71 -5.64 -2.18
CA GLU A 267 13.39 -4.62 -3.19
C GLU A 267 13.26 -3.25 -2.51
N LYS A 268 12.55 -3.18 -1.38
CA LYS A 268 12.43 -1.97 -0.56
C LYS A 268 13.80 -1.43 -0.16
N GLN A 269 14.66 -2.27 0.41
CA GLN A 269 16.01 -1.88 0.83
C GLN A 269 16.86 -1.40 -0.35
N GLY A 270 16.81 -2.10 -1.49
CA GLY A 270 17.52 -1.70 -2.71
C GLY A 270 17.07 -0.33 -3.22
N SER A 271 15.76 -0.08 -3.24
CA SER A 271 15.18 1.19 -3.69
C SER A 271 15.44 2.34 -2.72
N LEU A 272 15.31 2.10 -1.41
CA LEU A 272 15.67 3.08 -0.37
C LEU A 272 17.15 3.46 -0.45
N ARG A 273 18.04 2.50 -0.71
CA ARG A 273 19.46 2.79 -0.94
C ARG A 273 19.67 3.71 -2.15
N ARG A 274 19.00 3.42 -3.28
CA ARG A 274 19.06 4.26 -4.49
C ARG A 274 18.54 5.67 -4.23
N LEU A 275 17.43 5.82 -3.51
CA LEU A 275 16.90 7.13 -3.12
C LEU A 275 17.90 7.90 -2.25
N ASN A 276 18.49 7.24 -1.24
CA ASN A 276 19.47 7.85 -0.36
C ASN A 276 20.75 8.31 -1.10
N GLU A 277 21.23 7.50 -2.03
CA GLU A 277 22.39 7.84 -2.88
C GLU A 277 22.06 9.04 -3.80
N ARG A 278 20.85 9.07 -4.38
CA ARG A 278 20.40 10.16 -5.24
C ARG A 278 20.26 11.47 -4.45
N LEU A 279 19.66 11.43 -3.27
CA LEU A 279 19.54 12.58 -2.36
C LEU A 279 20.88 13.04 -1.76
N GLY A 280 21.91 12.20 -1.81
CA GLY A 280 23.28 12.60 -1.45
C GLY A 280 23.94 13.51 -2.50
N LYS A 281 23.47 13.47 -3.75
CA LYS A 281 24.03 14.24 -4.87
C LYS A 281 23.25 15.52 -5.17
N GLN A 282 22.00 15.58 -4.74
CA GLN A 282 21.06 16.66 -5.08
C GLN A 282 19.98 16.77 -4.01
N PRO A 283 19.40 17.98 -3.80
CA PRO A 283 18.45 18.21 -2.71
C PRO A 283 17.10 17.50 -2.90
N TRP A 284 16.69 17.26 -4.15
CA TRP A 284 15.42 16.59 -4.49
C TRP A 284 15.65 15.43 -5.46
N LEU A 285 14.69 14.51 -5.56
CA LEU A 285 14.82 13.31 -6.39
C LEU A 285 14.94 13.63 -7.88
N LYS A 286 14.34 14.72 -8.36
CA LYS A 286 14.54 15.19 -9.75
C LYS A 286 15.53 16.35 -9.88
N GLY A 287 16.24 16.71 -8.81
CA GLY A 287 17.31 17.72 -8.85
C GLY A 287 16.96 18.98 -8.05
N GLY A 288 16.71 20.09 -8.75
CA GLY A 288 16.69 21.44 -8.16
C GLY A 288 15.46 21.79 -7.32
N ASN A 289 14.28 21.24 -7.66
CA ASN A 289 13.02 21.54 -7.00
C ASN A 289 12.26 20.26 -6.60
N CYS A 290 11.39 20.38 -5.59
CA CYS A 290 10.46 19.33 -5.21
C CYS A 290 9.52 19.01 -6.40
N SER A 291 9.47 17.75 -6.78
CA SER A 291 8.69 17.25 -7.91
C SER A 291 7.61 16.27 -7.47
N ILE A 292 6.74 15.83 -8.39
CA ILE A 292 5.75 14.79 -8.09
C ILE A 292 6.38 13.46 -7.63
N VAL A 293 7.64 13.20 -8.01
CA VAL A 293 8.40 12.04 -7.51
C VAL A 293 8.69 12.20 -6.03
N ASP A 294 9.07 13.40 -5.59
CA ASP A 294 9.33 13.67 -4.18
C ASP A 294 8.05 13.54 -3.35
N ILE A 295 6.92 14.01 -3.88
CA ILE A 295 5.60 13.90 -3.25
C ILE A 295 5.20 12.43 -3.07
N MET A 296 5.31 11.63 -4.14
CA MET A 296 5.01 10.20 -4.09
C MET A 296 5.97 9.45 -3.18
N ALA A 297 7.28 9.75 -3.25
CA ALA A 297 8.28 9.10 -2.43
C ALA A 297 8.06 9.40 -0.94
N TRP A 298 7.67 10.63 -0.61
CA TRP A 298 7.38 11.02 0.77
C TRP A 298 6.19 10.23 1.30
N SER A 299 5.14 10.08 0.49
CA SER A 299 4.01 9.21 0.83
C SER A 299 4.43 7.76 1.05
N ALA A 300 5.21 7.21 0.12
CA ALA A 300 5.66 5.83 0.19
C ALA A 300 6.51 5.55 1.44
N VAL A 301 7.44 6.44 1.76
CA VAL A 301 8.33 6.31 2.92
C VAL A 301 7.55 6.43 4.24
N LYS A 302 6.55 7.30 4.31
CA LYS A 302 5.64 7.40 5.47
C LYS A 302 4.79 6.14 5.65
N GLN A 303 4.21 5.61 4.58
CA GLN A 303 3.36 4.42 4.65
C GLN A 303 4.11 3.17 5.10
N ILE A 304 5.41 3.04 4.80
CA ILE A 304 6.23 1.93 5.30
C ILE A 304 6.77 2.17 6.72
N GLY A 305 6.41 3.27 7.38
CA GLY A 305 6.76 3.55 8.78
C GLY A 305 8.21 3.98 9.01
N LEU A 306 8.90 4.52 7.99
CA LEU A 306 10.31 4.90 8.09
C LEU A 306 10.54 6.34 8.60
N ASP A 307 9.56 6.92 9.30
CA ASP A 307 9.66 8.27 9.89
C ASP A 307 10.80 8.37 10.93
N SER A 308 11.06 7.28 11.65
CA SER A 308 12.17 7.14 12.60
C SER A 308 13.07 5.97 12.19
N GLY A 309 14.28 6.25 11.72
CA GLY A 309 15.23 5.22 11.23
C GLY A 309 15.55 5.28 9.73
N ALA A 310 15.10 6.32 9.03
CA ALA A 310 15.51 6.55 7.64
C ALA A 310 17.02 6.81 7.51
N PRO A 311 17.65 6.37 6.38
CA PRO A 311 19.01 6.76 6.03
C PRO A 311 19.22 8.28 6.06
N ALA A 312 20.43 8.75 6.37
CA ALA A 312 20.70 10.16 6.69
C ALA A 312 20.19 11.17 5.65
N ASN A 313 20.39 10.93 4.34
CA ASN A 313 19.92 11.86 3.31
C ASN A 313 18.40 11.82 3.18
N ILE A 314 17.79 10.63 3.31
CA ILE A 314 16.33 10.47 3.33
C ILE A 314 15.74 11.17 4.56
N ALA A 315 16.33 11.03 5.74
CA ALA A 315 15.84 11.69 6.96
C ALA A 315 15.85 13.22 6.82
N LYS A 316 16.94 13.79 6.28
CA LYS A 316 17.03 15.23 5.99
C LYS A 316 15.98 15.69 4.98
N TRP A 317 15.83 14.94 3.88
CA TRP A 317 14.85 15.23 2.83
C TRP A 317 13.40 15.06 3.31
N LEU A 318 13.09 14.03 4.11
CA LEU A 318 11.78 13.82 4.72
C LEU A 318 11.36 15.02 5.57
N LYS A 319 12.29 15.58 6.34
CA LYS A 319 12.03 16.80 7.12
C LYS A 319 11.70 17.97 6.19
N ALA A 320 12.47 18.16 5.12
CA ALA A 320 12.20 19.22 4.14
C ALA A 320 10.82 19.08 3.46
N VAL A 321 10.45 17.87 3.02
CA VAL A 321 9.12 17.62 2.41
C VAL A 321 8.00 17.79 3.44
N SER A 322 8.19 17.35 4.69
CA SER A 322 7.17 17.48 5.75
C SER A 322 6.92 18.96 6.11
N THR A 323 7.96 19.78 6.14
CA THR A 323 7.84 21.24 6.26
C THR A 323 7.06 21.83 5.08
N LEU A 324 7.34 21.40 3.83
CA LEU A 324 6.55 21.81 2.67
C LEU A 324 5.08 21.39 2.80
N ALA A 325 4.78 20.22 3.37
CA ALA A 325 3.42 19.78 3.62
C ALA A 325 2.71 20.55 4.74
N GLY A 326 3.42 21.41 5.49
CA GLY A 326 2.87 22.07 6.69
C GLY A 326 2.62 21.09 7.84
N ILE A 327 3.25 19.92 7.80
CA ILE A 327 3.25 18.94 8.90
C ILE A 327 4.52 19.22 9.70
N ASP A 328 4.41 20.10 10.68
CA ASP A 328 5.58 20.53 11.45
C ASP A 328 6.16 19.38 12.26
N SER A 329 7.48 19.35 12.45
CA SER A 329 8.12 18.31 13.28
C SER A 329 7.70 18.38 14.75
N ASP A 330 7.03 19.45 15.19
CA ASP A 330 6.42 19.58 16.52
C ASP A 330 5.07 18.84 16.65
N MET A 331 4.48 18.38 15.54
CA MET A 331 3.43 17.36 15.62
C MET A 331 3.96 16.00 16.08
N SER A 332 5.29 15.83 16.23
CA SER A 332 5.94 14.74 16.99
C SER A 332 5.75 14.91 18.51
N ARG A 333 5.64 16.15 18.99
CA ARG A 333 5.36 16.50 20.39
C ARG A 333 3.87 16.48 20.69
N GLU A 334 3.03 16.87 19.75
CA GLU A 334 1.59 16.58 19.82
C GLU A 334 1.28 15.12 19.56
N THR A 335 2.03 14.34 18.77
CA THR A 335 1.88 12.86 18.80
C THR A 335 2.45 12.25 20.07
N ALA A 336 3.43 12.86 20.74
CA ALA A 336 3.87 12.44 22.07
C ALA A 336 2.90 12.87 23.20
N ASN A 337 2.16 13.97 23.05
CA ASN A 337 1.18 14.49 24.02
C ASN A 337 -0.27 14.05 23.72
N ALA A 338 -0.63 13.77 22.47
CA ALA A 338 -1.86 13.09 22.05
C ALA A 338 -1.72 11.58 22.28
N ALA A 339 -0.52 10.97 22.15
CA ALA A 339 -0.28 9.65 22.74
C ALA A 339 -0.29 9.65 24.28
N ARG A 340 -0.33 10.83 24.92
CA ARG A 340 -0.59 10.98 26.37
C ARG A 340 -2.04 11.34 26.70
N SER A 341 -2.90 11.69 25.74
CA SER A 341 -4.28 12.16 26.00
C SER A 341 -5.38 11.48 25.17
N ASP A 342 -5.07 10.83 24.06
CA ASP A 342 -5.95 9.89 23.34
C ASP A 342 -5.67 8.46 23.81
N ILE A 343 -5.97 8.18 25.07
CA ILE A 343 -6.32 6.82 25.47
C ILE A 343 -7.74 6.60 24.93
N SER A 344 -7.82 6.19 23.67
CA SER A 344 -8.95 5.34 23.26
C SER A 344 -9.00 4.17 24.24
N PRO A 345 -10.16 3.80 24.79
CA PRO A 345 -10.26 2.71 25.78
C PRO A 345 -9.71 1.35 25.30
N ASN A 346 -9.29 1.23 24.03
CA ASN A 346 -8.93 -0.02 23.37
C ASN A 346 -7.62 -0.03 22.54
N SER A 347 -6.70 0.94 22.69
CA SER A 347 -5.38 0.82 22.02
C SER A 347 -4.47 -0.16 22.78
N TYR A 348 -4.14 -1.29 22.17
CA TYR A 348 -3.20 -2.26 22.73
C TYR A 348 -1.77 -1.68 22.77
N LEU A 349 -1.02 -2.04 23.82
CA LEU A 349 0.39 -1.72 24.02
C LEU A 349 1.24 -2.39 22.93
N ASP A 350 1.96 -1.58 22.16
CA ASP A 350 2.95 -2.03 21.17
C ASP A 350 4.34 -2.23 21.82
N ARG A 351 5.35 -2.64 21.03
CA ARG A 351 6.73 -2.82 21.52
C ARG A 351 7.29 -1.58 22.21
N ARG A 352 7.07 -0.39 21.65
CA ARG A 352 7.55 0.88 22.23
C ARG A 352 6.83 1.20 23.53
N GLY A 353 5.53 0.91 23.61
CA GLY A 353 4.76 0.99 24.83
C GLY A 353 5.28 0.04 25.92
N LEU A 354 5.67 -1.18 25.54
CA LEU A 354 6.29 -2.14 26.44
C LEU A 354 7.63 -1.63 26.98
N GLU A 355 8.52 -1.14 26.11
CA GLU A 355 9.83 -0.61 26.52
C GLU A 355 9.66 0.55 27.53
N LYS A 356 8.76 1.51 27.24
CA LYS A 356 8.41 2.59 28.19
C LYS A 356 7.81 2.08 29.50
N LEU A 357 7.00 1.02 29.44
CA LEU A 357 6.43 0.41 30.64
C LEU A 357 7.54 -0.20 31.50
N LEU A 358 8.46 -0.94 30.90
CA LEU A 358 9.61 -1.52 31.61
C LEU A 358 10.49 -0.43 32.23
N GLU A 359 10.77 0.65 31.49
CA GLU A 359 11.48 1.83 32.01
C GLU A 359 10.75 2.45 33.21
N SER A 360 9.43 2.63 33.13
CA SER A 360 8.61 3.20 34.22
C SER A 360 8.58 2.31 35.46
N LEU A 361 8.71 0.99 35.28
CA LEU A 361 8.83 0.01 36.34
C LEU A 361 10.28 -0.13 36.83
N ASN A 362 11.23 0.63 36.28
CA ASN A 362 12.66 0.49 36.60
C ASN A 362 13.14 -0.96 36.43
N ILE A 363 12.70 -1.62 35.36
CA ILE A 363 13.10 -2.97 34.96
C ILE A 363 14.23 -2.83 33.93
N LYS A 364 15.37 -3.47 34.21
CA LYS A 364 16.48 -3.53 33.25
C LYS A 364 16.20 -4.65 32.25
N TYR A 365 16.42 -4.36 30.98
CA TYR A 365 16.21 -5.32 29.90
C TYR A 365 17.32 -5.27 28.85
N GLN A 366 17.51 -6.38 28.15
CA GLN A 366 18.36 -6.47 26.97
C GLN A 366 17.49 -6.76 25.76
N VAL A 367 17.81 -6.15 24.62
CA VAL A 367 17.11 -6.40 23.36
C VAL A 367 18.10 -6.77 22.30
N GLN A 368 17.78 -7.83 21.55
CA GLN A 368 18.49 -8.19 20.34
C GLN A 368 17.49 -8.24 19.19
N ASP A 369 17.66 -7.33 18.22
CA ASP A 369 16.92 -7.37 16.96
C ASP A 369 17.48 -8.46 16.05
N HIS A 370 16.60 -9.19 15.38
CA HIS A 370 16.94 -10.23 14.42
C HIS A 370 15.90 -10.27 13.28
N GLU A 371 16.24 -10.89 12.17
CA GLU A 371 15.25 -11.09 11.09
C GLU A 371 14.08 -11.94 11.60
N GLU A 372 12.88 -11.73 11.06
CA GLU A 372 11.70 -12.50 11.43
C GLU A 372 11.93 -13.98 11.11
N VAL A 373 11.84 -14.80 12.15
CA VAL A 373 12.10 -16.22 12.04
C VAL A 373 10.79 -16.99 12.01
N PHE A 374 10.53 -17.68 10.90
CA PHE A 374 9.35 -18.53 10.72
C PHE A 374 9.68 -20.03 10.72
N THR A 375 10.95 -20.41 10.80
CA THR A 375 11.41 -21.81 10.76
C THR A 375 12.23 -22.16 11.98
N VAL A 376 12.05 -23.39 12.50
CA VAL A 376 12.72 -23.89 13.73
C VAL A 376 14.24 -23.83 13.62
N ASP A 377 14.82 -24.12 12.44
CA ASP A 377 16.26 -24.10 12.22
C ASP A 377 16.87 -22.69 12.22
N ALA A 378 16.12 -21.70 11.72
CA ALA A 378 16.53 -20.30 11.77
C ALA A 378 16.35 -19.70 13.19
N LEU A 379 15.44 -20.29 13.98
CA LEU A 379 15.20 -19.89 15.38
C LEU A 379 16.40 -20.31 16.21
N LEU A 380 16.85 -21.55 16.08
CA LEU A 380 18.05 -22.04 16.78
C LEU A 380 19.32 -21.25 16.40
N LYS A 381 19.48 -20.80 15.16
CA LYS A 381 20.63 -19.97 14.76
C LYS A 381 20.64 -18.57 15.37
N ASN A 382 19.48 -17.95 15.59
CA ASN A 382 19.36 -16.59 16.14
C ASN A 382 19.19 -16.56 17.67
N VAL A 383 18.57 -17.59 18.26
CA VAL A 383 18.32 -17.73 19.71
C VAL A 383 19.61 -17.93 20.50
N THR A 384 20.66 -18.48 19.88
CA THR A 384 21.90 -18.88 20.58
C THR A 384 22.80 -17.69 20.98
N THR A 385 22.46 -16.44 20.63
CA THR A 385 23.33 -15.28 20.90
C THR A 385 23.04 -14.59 22.25
N MET A 386 21.80 -14.64 22.75
CA MET A 386 21.47 -14.06 24.06
C MET A 386 21.57 -15.09 25.19
N PRO A 387 22.26 -14.77 26.30
CA PRO A 387 22.30 -15.64 27.48
C PRO A 387 20.92 -15.70 28.13
N GLY A 388 20.62 -16.82 28.79
CA GLY A 388 19.37 -17.00 29.55
C GLY A 388 18.41 -18.06 28.97
N LEU A 389 17.25 -18.19 29.61
CA LEU A 389 16.21 -19.13 29.20
C LEU A 389 15.36 -18.51 28.09
N HIS A 390 15.21 -19.25 26.98
CA HIS A 390 14.37 -18.83 25.86
C HIS A 390 13.01 -19.49 25.95
N MET A 391 11.96 -18.67 25.98
CA MET A 391 10.60 -19.09 26.27
C MET A 391 9.76 -19.11 25.00
N LYS A 392 8.95 -20.16 24.82
CA LYS A 392 7.88 -20.23 23.83
C LYS A 392 6.54 -20.01 24.51
N ASN A 393 5.60 -19.40 23.77
CA ASN A 393 4.30 -19.04 24.30
C ASN A 393 3.18 -19.73 23.52
N LEU A 394 2.21 -20.30 24.23
CA LEU A 394 1.05 -20.98 23.64
C LEU A 394 -0.24 -20.36 24.21
N PHE A 395 -1.12 -19.92 23.33
CA PHE A 395 -2.45 -19.42 23.71
C PHE A 395 -3.48 -20.55 23.66
N LEU A 396 -4.06 -20.89 24.81
CA LEU A 396 -4.91 -22.06 25.00
C LEU A 396 -6.30 -21.67 25.53
N LYS A 397 -7.30 -22.51 25.27
CA LYS A 397 -8.65 -22.41 25.81
C LYS A 397 -9.18 -23.77 26.25
N ASP A 398 -10.06 -23.76 27.25
CA ASP A 398 -10.80 -24.97 27.66
C ASP A 398 -12.18 -25.08 26.98
N LYS A 399 -12.95 -26.11 27.34
CA LYS A 399 -14.32 -26.29 26.85
C LYS A 399 -15.32 -25.27 27.40
N LYS A 400 -15.01 -24.65 28.55
CA LYS A 400 -15.82 -23.60 29.19
C LYS A 400 -15.46 -22.20 28.71
N LYS A 401 -14.59 -22.07 27.69
CA LYS A 401 -14.08 -20.82 27.13
C LYS A 401 -13.19 -20.00 28.10
N ASN A 402 -12.62 -20.63 29.12
CA ASN A 402 -11.55 -20.02 29.91
C ASN A 402 -10.28 -19.96 29.06
N LEU A 403 -9.53 -18.88 29.21
CA LEU A 403 -8.35 -18.57 28.40
C LEU A 403 -7.08 -18.70 29.23
N TYR A 404 -6.03 -19.24 28.62
CA TYR A 404 -4.76 -19.49 29.24
C TYR A 404 -3.62 -19.06 28.32
N LEU A 405 -2.59 -18.46 28.89
CA LEU A 405 -1.34 -18.19 28.20
C LEU A 405 -0.26 -19.00 28.90
N LEU A 406 0.35 -19.94 28.18
CA LEU A 406 1.42 -20.77 28.68
C LEU A 406 2.77 -20.29 28.16
N SER A 407 3.71 -20.05 29.06
CA SER A 407 5.12 -19.81 28.75
C SER A 407 5.97 -20.96 29.28
N ALA A 408 6.64 -21.68 28.38
CA ALA A 408 7.54 -22.80 28.72
C ALA A 408 8.87 -22.66 27.98
N GLN A 409 9.91 -23.34 28.46
CA GLN A 409 11.20 -23.34 27.77
C GLN A 409 11.08 -23.90 26.35
N HIS A 410 11.87 -23.35 25.43
CA HIS A 410 11.81 -23.71 24.01
C HIS A 410 12.07 -25.22 23.77
N ASN A 411 13.03 -25.79 24.49
CA ASN A 411 13.50 -27.18 24.39
C ASN A 411 12.60 -28.21 25.08
N VAL A 412 11.66 -27.79 25.94
CA VAL A 412 10.76 -28.69 26.66
C VAL A 412 9.59 -29.12 25.79
N GLU A 413 9.31 -30.41 25.69
CA GLU A 413 8.11 -30.88 24.98
C GLU A 413 6.87 -30.69 25.84
N VAL A 414 5.90 -29.91 25.33
CA VAL A 414 4.71 -29.52 26.08
C VAL A 414 3.52 -30.36 25.64
N LYS A 415 3.07 -31.30 26.49
CA LYS A 415 1.88 -32.12 26.24
C LYS A 415 0.63 -31.47 26.82
N LEU A 416 -0.34 -31.16 25.95
CA LEU A 416 -1.61 -30.52 26.33
C LEU A 416 -2.39 -31.29 27.41
N ASN A 417 -2.34 -32.62 27.37
CA ASN A 417 -3.00 -33.47 28.37
C ASN A 417 -2.42 -33.30 29.78
N ASP A 418 -1.11 -33.07 29.89
CA ASP A 418 -0.44 -32.94 31.18
C ASP A 418 -0.67 -31.54 31.77
N ILE A 419 -0.71 -30.51 30.91
CA ILE A 419 -1.16 -29.18 31.30
C ILE A 419 -2.59 -29.22 31.86
N ALA A 420 -3.52 -29.88 31.14
CA ALA A 420 -4.91 -29.98 31.57
C ALA A 420 -5.04 -30.63 32.96
N LYS A 421 -4.27 -31.71 33.22
CA LYS A 421 -4.22 -32.36 34.53
C LYS A 421 -3.65 -31.43 35.60
N ASN A 422 -2.52 -30.78 35.34
CA ASN A 422 -1.84 -29.91 36.32
C ASN A 422 -2.70 -28.71 36.75
N ILE A 423 -3.55 -28.20 35.85
CA ILE A 423 -4.46 -27.07 36.15
C ILE A 423 -5.89 -27.53 36.52
N GLY A 424 -6.11 -28.84 36.68
CA GLY A 424 -7.37 -29.41 37.17
C GLY A 424 -8.54 -29.33 36.18
N ILE A 425 -8.28 -29.36 34.86
CA ILE A 425 -9.31 -29.31 33.82
C ILE A 425 -9.30 -30.54 32.91
N LYS A 426 -10.42 -30.78 32.23
CA LYS A 426 -10.61 -31.99 31.44
C LYS A 426 -9.77 -32.04 30.17
N ASP A 427 -9.60 -30.91 29.50
CA ASP A 427 -8.98 -30.82 28.17
C ASP A 427 -8.66 -29.35 27.82
N VAL A 428 -7.58 -29.12 27.08
CA VAL A 428 -7.17 -27.81 26.54
C VAL A 428 -6.88 -27.93 25.04
N ARG A 429 -7.20 -26.86 24.31
CA ARG A 429 -6.92 -26.72 22.88
C ARG A 429 -6.39 -25.32 22.59
N PHE A 430 -5.84 -25.11 21.41
CA PHE A 430 -5.42 -23.78 20.98
C PHE A 430 -6.62 -22.80 20.94
N GLY A 431 -6.37 -21.57 21.39
CA GLY A 431 -7.33 -20.46 21.31
C GLY A 431 -7.52 -19.97 19.88
N ASP A 432 -8.63 -19.27 19.64
CA ASP A 432 -8.90 -18.67 18.32
C ASP A 432 -8.08 -17.37 18.16
N GLU A 433 -7.59 -17.10 16.96
CA GLU A 433 -6.75 -15.92 16.68
C GLU A 433 -7.48 -14.60 16.93
N ASP A 434 -8.76 -14.50 16.55
CA ASP A 434 -9.58 -13.30 16.79
C ASP A 434 -9.69 -12.98 18.28
N VAL A 435 -9.94 -14.00 19.11
CA VAL A 435 -10.05 -13.85 20.57
C VAL A 435 -8.72 -13.43 21.20
N MET A 436 -7.62 -13.94 20.66
CA MET A 436 -6.28 -13.57 21.10
C MET A 436 -5.96 -12.12 20.76
N PHE A 437 -6.27 -11.67 19.54
CA PHE A 437 -6.09 -10.28 19.13
C PHE A 437 -6.96 -9.33 19.97
N ASP A 438 -8.21 -9.71 20.24
CA ASP A 438 -9.15 -8.94 21.04
C ASP A 438 -8.77 -8.79 22.54
N ILE A 439 -7.85 -9.60 23.05
CA ILE A 439 -7.46 -9.56 24.47
C ILE A 439 -6.00 -9.15 24.66
N LEU A 440 -5.11 -9.72 23.85
CA LEU A 440 -3.67 -9.52 23.96
C LEU A 440 -3.14 -8.49 22.95
N GLY A 441 -3.90 -8.14 21.91
CA GLY A 441 -3.47 -7.21 20.86
C GLY A 441 -2.37 -7.75 19.94
N VAL A 442 -2.11 -9.06 19.97
CA VAL A 442 -1.05 -9.72 19.17
C VAL A 442 -1.62 -10.82 18.28
N LYS A 443 -1.03 -11.00 17.10
CA LYS A 443 -1.41 -12.02 16.11
C LYS A 443 -0.73 -13.36 16.39
N GLN A 444 -1.20 -14.42 15.73
CA GLN A 444 -0.61 -15.75 15.87
C GLN A 444 0.86 -15.72 15.44
N GLY A 445 1.72 -16.30 16.28
CA GLY A 445 3.17 -16.26 16.12
C GLY A 445 3.85 -15.14 16.91
N CYS A 446 3.16 -14.03 17.24
CA CYS A 446 3.70 -12.93 18.07
C CYS A 446 3.30 -13.03 19.55
N VAL A 447 2.77 -14.17 19.96
CA VAL A 447 2.28 -14.41 21.31
C VAL A 447 3.44 -14.35 22.30
N THR A 448 3.28 -13.56 23.35
CA THR A 448 4.34 -13.30 24.34
C THR A 448 3.75 -13.07 25.72
N ALA A 449 4.51 -13.41 26.77
CA ALA A 449 4.16 -13.10 28.16
C ALA A 449 3.97 -11.59 28.38
N TYR A 450 4.70 -10.75 27.64
CA TYR A 450 4.55 -9.30 27.73
C TYR A 450 3.18 -8.80 27.30
N ALA A 451 2.45 -9.56 26.46
CA ALA A 451 1.13 -9.20 26.00
C ALA A 451 0.08 -9.19 27.13
N LEU A 452 0.39 -9.77 28.30
CA LEU A 452 -0.44 -9.65 29.50
C LEU A 452 -0.64 -8.20 29.95
N ALA A 453 0.25 -7.28 29.56
CA ALA A 453 0.05 -5.84 29.79
C ALA A 453 -1.21 -5.29 29.08
N ASN A 454 -1.69 -5.98 28.05
CA ASN A 454 -2.91 -5.62 27.30
C ASN A 454 -4.19 -6.22 27.88
N ASP A 455 -4.11 -7.28 28.67
CA ASP A 455 -5.28 -7.90 29.30
C ASP A 455 -5.73 -7.11 30.53
N LYS A 456 -6.39 -5.97 30.31
CA LYS A 456 -6.87 -5.09 31.39
C LYS A 456 -7.95 -5.74 32.27
N ASN A 457 -8.67 -6.72 31.72
CA ASN A 457 -9.77 -7.40 32.40
C ASN A 457 -9.33 -8.72 33.07
N LYS A 458 -8.04 -9.08 33.00
CA LYS A 458 -7.48 -10.30 33.58
C LYS A 458 -8.24 -11.57 33.19
N LYS A 459 -8.65 -11.63 31.92
CA LYS A 459 -9.37 -12.79 31.37
C LYS A 459 -8.47 -14.01 31.18
N ILE A 460 -7.16 -13.80 31.09
CA ILE A 460 -6.16 -14.82 30.83
C ILE A 460 -5.55 -15.31 32.13
N LYS A 461 -5.56 -16.63 32.32
CA LYS A 461 -4.77 -17.29 33.36
C LYS A 461 -3.37 -17.57 32.82
N PHE A 462 -2.37 -16.98 33.47
CA PHE A 462 -0.98 -17.18 33.06
C PHE A 462 -0.42 -18.47 33.67
N LEU A 463 0.12 -19.34 32.82
CA LEU A 463 0.80 -20.57 33.20
C LEU A 463 2.28 -20.38 32.85
N LEU A 464 3.17 -20.61 33.81
CA LEU A 464 4.60 -20.36 33.63
C LEU A 464 5.41 -21.56 34.08
N ASP A 465 6.38 -21.97 33.28
CA ASP A 465 7.39 -22.95 33.70
C ASP A 465 8.16 -22.44 34.92
N ALA A 466 8.22 -23.23 35.98
CA ALA A 466 8.83 -22.87 37.26
C ALA A 466 10.31 -22.46 37.12
N GLU A 467 11.02 -22.99 36.13
CA GLU A 467 12.42 -22.61 35.85
C GLU A 467 12.56 -21.14 35.43
N ALA A 468 11.50 -20.50 34.91
CA ALA A 468 11.53 -19.08 34.59
C ALA A 468 11.72 -18.17 35.83
N PHE A 469 11.45 -18.68 37.04
CA PHE A 469 11.65 -17.99 38.31
C PHE A 469 12.93 -18.40 39.04
N ASN A 470 13.73 -19.30 38.46
CA ASN A 470 15.01 -19.71 39.01
C ASN A 470 16.04 -18.58 38.83
N GLU A 471 16.46 -17.99 39.94
CA GLU A 471 17.39 -16.85 39.99
C GLU A 471 18.82 -17.23 39.57
N SER A 472 19.09 -18.52 39.34
CA SER A 472 20.35 -18.99 38.74
C SER A 472 20.47 -18.58 37.27
N HIS A 473 19.37 -18.26 36.60
CA HIS A 473 19.38 -17.80 35.21
C HIS A 473 19.55 -16.27 35.14
N PRO A 474 20.50 -15.77 34.34
CA PRO A 474 20.77 -14.33 34.26
C PRO A 474 19.64 -13.56 33.58
N TYR A 475 18.97 -14.19 32.60
CA TYR A 475 17.86 -13.60 31.84
C TYR A 475 16.81 -14.65 31.47
N ILE A 476 15.57 -14.20 31.33
CA ILE A 476 14.46 -14.90 30.71
C ILE A 476 14.05 -14.11 29.48
N ASN A 477 14.05 -14.77 28.33
CA ASN A 477 13.93 -14.17 27.02
C ASN A 477 12.56 -14.48 26.40
N PHE A 478 11.86 -13.43 25.98
CA PHE A 478 10.60 -13.50 25.25
C PHE A 478 10.63 -12.54 24.05
N HIS A 479 9.73 -12.71 23.09
CA HIS A 479 9.54 -11.77 22.00
C HIS A 479 8.82 -10.48 22.48
N PRO A 480 9.32 -9.27 22.20
CA PRO A 480 8.73 -8.02 22.68
C PRO A 480 7.59 -7.57 21.75
N MET A 481 6.44 -8.23 21.83
CA MET A 481 5.23 -7.97 21.01
C MET A 481 5.43 -8.11 19.48
N SER A 482 6.61 -8.57 19.04
CA SER A 482 7.02 -8.71 17.65
C SER A 482 8.05 -9.84 17.51
N ASN A 483 8.01 -10.53 16.38
CA ASN A 483 8.91 -11.66 16.06
C ASN A 483 10.26 -11.24 15.48
N ALA A 484 10.49 -9.93 15.31
CA ALA A 484 11.74 -9.38 14.82
C ALA A 484 12.75 -9.04 15.94
N ALA A 485 12.46 -9.42 17.18
CA ALA A 485 13.36 -9.21 18.30
C ALA A 485 13.15 -10.21 19.42
N THR A 486 14.14 -10.28 20.30
CA THR A 486 14.08 -10.99 21.57
C THR A 486 14.46 -10.01 22.69
N LEU A 487 13.67 -10.00 23.76
CA LEU A 487 13.86 -9.13 24.92
C LEU A 487 14.02 -9.99 26.18
N GLY A 488 15.17 -9.81 26.84
CA GLY A 488 15.55 -10.50 28.07
C GLY A 488 15.42 -9.62 29.30
N ILE A 489 14.83 -10.15 30.37
CA ILE A 489 14.78 -9.53 31.71
C ILE A 489 15.21 -10.52 32.78
N SER A 490 15.58 -10.05 33.97
CA SER A 490 15.90 -10.94 35.08
C SER A 490 14.64 -11.68 35.59
N PRO A 491 14.77 -12.87 36.20
CA PRO A 491 13.64 -13.55 36.86
C PRO A 491 12.93 -12.69 37.90
N ALA A 492 13.67 -11.87 38.64
CA ALA A 492 13.13 -10.93 39.62
C ALA A 492 12.29 -9.82 38.95
N ASP A 493 12.76 -9.30 37.83
CA ASP A 493 12.03 -8.29 37.07
C ASP A 493 10.79 -8.88 36.36
N LEU A 494 10.84 -10.14 35.96
CA LEU A 494 9.66 -10.85 35.45
C LEU A 494 8.57 -10.93 36.51
N LYS A 495 8.92 -11.28 37.76
CA LYS A 495 7.98 -11.26 38.90
C LYS A 495 7.39 -9.85 39.08
N LYS A 496 8.22 -8.81 39.01
CA LYS A 496 7.79 -7.40 39.11
C LYS A 496 6.80 -7.01 38.01
N PHE A 497 7.08 -7.41 36.77
CA PHE A 497 6.20 -7.16 35.62
C PHE A 497 4.84 -7.86 35.79
N LEU A 498 4.84 -9.14 36.17
CA LEU A 498 3.62 -9.92 36.38
C LEU A 498 2.76 -9.35 37.52
N ASN A 499 3.39 -8.94 38.62
CA ASN A 499 2.72 -8.26 39.72
C ASN A 499 2.08 -6.93 39.27
N HIS A 500 2.77 -6.16 38.43
CA HIS A 500 2.24 -4.91 37.89
C HIS A 500 1.01 -5.13 36.99
N THR A 501 1.06 -6.13 36.09
CA THR A 501 -0.08 -6.46 35.23
C THR A 501 -1.21 -7.16 35.99
N GLY A 502 -0.94 -7.63 37.21
CA GLY A 502 -1.89 -8.34 38.06
C GLY A 502 -2.19 -9.77 37.60
N HIS A 503 -1.24 -10.38 36.89
CA HIS A 503 -1.30 -11.76 36.39
C HIS A 503 -0.32 -12.63 37.18
N GLU A 504 -0.75 -13.11 38.35
CA GLU A 504 0.03 -14.08 39.13
C GLU A 504 0.08 -15.42 38.38
N PRO A 505 1.29 -15.97 38.08
CA PRO A 505 1.40 -17.20 37.32
C PRO A 505 1.04 -18.42 38.15
N VAL A 506 0.38 -19.39 37.52
CA VAL A 506 0.36 -20.78 38.00
C VAL A 506 1.65 -21.44 37.52
N LEU A 507 2.51 -21.80 38.47
CA LEU A 507 3.79 -22.45 38.16
C LEU A 507 3.56 -23.91 37.77
N LEU A 508 4.18 -24.32 36.66
CA LEU A 508 4.17 -25.69 36.15
C LEU A 508 5.59 -26.22 36.10
N THR A 509 5.77 -27.50 36.43
CA THR A 509 7.03 -28.22 36.24
C THR A 509 6.82 -29.23 35.12
N PHE A 510 7.72 -29.24 34.14
CA PHE A 510 7.63 -30.05 32.93
C PHE A 510 8.66 -31.17 32.89
#